data_AF-A0A410E0D7-F1
#
_entry.id   AF-A0A410E0D7-F1
#
_cell.length_a   1.000
_cell.length_b   1.000
_cell.length_c   1.000
_cell.angle_alpha   90.00
_cell.angle_beta   90.00
_cell.angle_gamma   90.00
#
_symmetry.space_group_name_H-M   'P 1'
#
loop_
_entity.id
_entity.type
_entity.pdbx_description
1 polymer ?
#
loop_
_entity_poly.entity_id
_entity_poly.type
_entity_poly.pdbx_seq_one_letter_code
_entity_poly.pdbx_strand_id
1 'polypeptide(L)'
;MNRTELDIYKVYDSWQKDLEGFQCYLKVTPFATLKNYNDFSLSDEVSPSLDNIKIFNRIKKFFSSNALYIIDFDSSTALDLALLLNNEAFVKPILSFNHIFHPFGIVGDESMAEKLLLYSDKLKVIKPKAYCFILDKERYQEDYLVDYMKFNNQYEITEEELPPVEVLQELKVSKVVYISKEFVKEDVKYYLEYLKANKVIVQEILKF
;
A
#
# COMPACT_ATOMS: atom_id res chain seq x y z
N MET A 1 19.28 15.35 -5.25
CA MET A 1 19.51 13.99 -5.79
C MET A 1 18.49 13.75 -6.89
N ASN A 2 18.85 13.09 -7.98
CA ASN A 2 17.88 12.77 -9.05
C ASN A 2 17.43 11.31 -8.95
N ARG A 3 16.25 10.99 -9.48
CA ARG A 3 15.69 9.63 -9.48
C ARG A 3 16.63 8.62 -10.16
N THR A 4 17.31 9.01 -11.25
CA THR A 4 18.28 8.17 -11.96
C THR A 4 19.50 7.75 -11.13
N GLU A 5 19.79 8.47 -10.06
CA GLU A 5 20.94 8.20 -9.17
C GLU A 5 20.63 7.09 -8.15
N LEU A 6 19.35 6.73 -7.97
CA LEU A 6 18.91 5.71 -7.04
C LEU A 6 18.96 4.30 -7.64
N ASP A 7 19.40 3.35 -6.82
CA ASP A 7 19.34 1.92 -7.11
C ASP A 7 17.93 1.38 -6.79
N ILE A 8 17.09 1.29 -7.82
CA ILE A 8 15.70 0.81 -7.70
C ILE A 8 15.61 -0.60 -7.09
N TYR A 9 16.63 -1.44 -7.28
CA TYR A 9 16.63 -2.76 -6.65
C TYR A 9 16.77 -2.64 -5.13
N LYS A 10 17.62 -1.74 -4.63
CA LYS A 10 17.73 -1.48 -3.18
C LYS A 10 16.46 -0.87 -2.61
N VAL A 11 15.80 0.01 -3.36
CA VAL A 11 14.49 0.56 -2.98
C VAL A 11 13.49 -0.60 -2.78
N TYR A 12 13.37 -1.48 -3.77
CA TYR A 12 12.50 -2.66 -3.70
C TYR A 12 12.88 -3.59 -2.52
N ASP A 13 14.16 -3.90 -2.34
CA ASP A 13 14.65 -4.76 -1.26
C ASP A 13 14.31 -4.21 0.13
N SER A 14 14.45 -2.90 0.34
CA SER A 14 14.06 -2.23 1.60
C SER A 14 12.57 -2.40 1.91
N TRP A 15 11.70 -2.28 0.90
CA TRP A 15 10.26 -2.52 1.07
C TRP A 15 9.96 -4.01 1.32
N GLN A 16 10.66 -4.92 0.62
CA GLN A 16 10.47 -6.37 0.73
C GLN A 16 10.95 -6.97 2.05
N LYS A 17 11.98 -6.37 2.66
CA LYS A 17 12.61 -6.88 3.87
C LYS A 17 11.61 -7.07 5.01
N ASP A 18 11.78 -8.13 5.80
CA ASP A 18 10.92 -8.46 6.94
C ASP A 18 9.46 -8.79 6.57
N LEU A 19 9.14 -9.07 5.29
CA LEU A 19 7.79 -9.52 4.87
C LEU A 19 7.50 -11.00 5.17
N GLU A 20 8.52 -11.81 5.44
CA GLU A 20 8.40 -13.25 5.72
C GLU A 20 7.49 -13.96 4.68
N GLY A 21 6.44 -14.66 5.13
CA GLY A 21 5.49 -15.37 4.26
C GLY A 21 4.66 -14.48 3.33
N PHE A 22 4.71 -13.16 3.51
CA PHE A 22 4.00 -12.20 2.64
C PHE A 22 4.84 -11.63 1.50
N GLN A 23 6.09 -12.08 1.32
CA GLN A 23 6.98 -11.56 0.27
C GLN A 23 6.37 -11.63 -1.14
N CYS A 24 5.57 -12.65 -1.44
CA CYS A 24 4.92 -12.82 -2.75
C CYS A 24 3.81 -11.78 -3.04
N TYR A 25 3.31 -11.08 -2.01
CA TYR A 25 2.25 -10.09 -2.17
C TYR A 25 2.76 -8.67 -2.42
N LEU A 26 4.08 -8.41 -2.25
CA LEU A 26 4.66 -7.13 -2.64
C LEU A 26 4.70 -7.03 -4.16
N LYS A 27 4.00 -6.05 -4.73
CA LYS A 27 3.95 -5.87 -6.18
C LYS A 27 5.21 -5.17 -6.69
N VAL A 28 5.85 -5.80 -7.67
CA VAL A 28 7.11 -5.32 -8.28
C VAL A 28 6.88 -4.25 -9.35
N THR A 29 5.67 -4.18 -9.94
CA THR A 29 5.33 -3.32 -11.08
C THR A 29 5.71 -1.85 -10.89
N PRO A 30 5.39 -1.19 -9.76
CA PRO A 30 5.73 0.22 -9.58
C PRO A 30 7.25 0.44 -9.56
N PHE A 31 8.01 -0.45 -8.92
CA PHE A 31 9.48 -0.38 -8.90
C PHE A 31 10.07 -0.59 -10.30
N ALA A 32 9.63 -1.63 -10.99
CA ALA A 32 10.13 -1.96 -12.33
C ALA A 32 9.87 -0.83 -13.34
N THR A 33 8.72 -0.17 -13.23
CA THR A 33 8.32 0.91 -14.14
C THR A 33 9.01 2.23 -13.81
N LEU A 34 9.29 2.53 -12.53
CA LEU A 34 10.10 3.69 -12.12
C LEU A 34 11.50 3.70 -12.71
N LYS A 35 12.08 2.52 -12.99
CA LYS A 35 13.38 2.43 -13.65
C LYS A 35 13.41 3.15 -15.01
N ASN A 36 12.28 3.17 -15.72
CA ASN A 36 12.13 3.75 -17.06
C ASN A 36 11.28 5.03 -17.05
N TYR A 37 10.87 5.50 -15.87
CA TYR A 37 10.12 6.74 -15.72
C TYR A 37 11.01 7.96 -16.00
N ASN A 38 10.40 9.09 -16.34
CA ASN A 38 11.13 10.35 -16.56
C ASN A 38 11.98 10.68 -15.34
N ASP A 39 13.17 11.24 -15.58
CA ASP A 39 14.01 11.69 -14.47
C ASP A 39 13.44 12.97 -13.86
N PHE A 40 13.45 13.03 -12.53
CA PHE A 40 12.99 14.18 -11.76
C PHE A 40 13.86 14.37 -10.53
N SER A 41 13.91 15.61 -10.03
CA SER A 41 14.65 15.94 -8.84
C SER A 41 13.88 15.51 -7.59
N LEU A 42 14.58 14.82 -6.71
CA LEU A 42 14.07 14.41 -5.41
C LEU A 42 14.36 15.52 -4.40
N SER A 43 13.37 15.81 -3.58
CA SER A 43 13.44 16.71 -2.44
C SER A 43 14.46 16.20 -1.42
N ASP A 44 15.15 17.13 -0.77
CA ASP A 44 16.16 16.81 0.25
C ASP A 44 15.52 16.11 1.47
N GLU A 45 14.27 16.46 1.79
CA GLU A 45 13.51 15.83 2.87
C GLU A 45 12.06 15.56 2.46
N VAL A 46 11.64 14.30 2.55
CA VAL A 46 10.23 13.90 2.50
C VAL A 46 9.81 13.27 3.83
N SER A 47 8.69 13.71 4.38
CA SER A 47 8.21 13.27 5.69
C SER A 47 6.70 13.15 5.72
N PRO A 48 6.13 12.27 6.57
CA PRO A 48 4.70 12.18 6.76
C PRO A 48 4.07 13.52 7.15
N SER A 49 2.93 13.85 6.55
CA SER A 49 2.21 15.08 6.89
C SER A 49 1.67 15.04 8.34
N LEU A 50 1.47 16.21 8.95
CA LEU A 50 0.90 16.30 10.31
C LEU A 50 -0.49 15.65 10.40
N ASP A 51 -1.29 15.75 9.34
CA ASP A 51 -2.61 15.12 9.30
C ASP A 51 -2.52 13.60 9.17
N ASN A 52 -1.56 13.09 8.39
CA ASN A 52 -1.30 11.66 8.28
C ASN A 52 -0.78 11.06 9.60
N ILE A 53 -0.02 11.84 10.38
CA ILE A 53 0.35 11.47 11.76
C ILE A 53 -0.88 11.38 12.67
N LYS A 54 -1.85 12.29 12.56
CA LYS A 54 -3.12 12.22 13.33
C LYS A 54 -3.95 11.00 12.92
N ILE A 55 -4.05 10.73 11.61
CA ILE A 55 -4.73 9.54 11.08
C ILE A 55 -4.06 8.28 11.64
N PHE A 56 -2.74 8.15 11.53
CA PHE A 56 -1.98 7.06 12.11
C PHE A 56 -2.26 6.89 13.61
N ASN A 57 -2.25 7.97 14.39
CA ASN A 57 -2.53 7.91 15.83
C ASN A 57 -3.96 7.41 16.17
N ARG A 58 -4.92 7.55 15.25
CA ARG A 58 -6.25 6.95 15.37
C ARG A 58 -6.21 5.47 14.95
N ILE A 59 -5.64 5.16 13.79
CA ILE A 59 -5.55 3.80 13.24
C ILE A 59 -4.79 2.86 14.19
N LYS A 60 -3.68 3.33 14.78
CA LYS A 60 -2.80 2.50 15.60
C LYS A 60 -3.49 1.80 16.78
N LYS A 61 -4.62 2.37 17.25
CA LYS A 61 -5.44 1.84 18.35
C LYS A 61 -6.18 0.55 18.00
N PHE A 62 -6.33 0.24 16.72
CA PHE A 62 -7.01 -0.97 16.24
C PHE A 62 -6.05 -2.15 16.02
N PHE A 63 -4.74 -1.93 16.15
CA PHE A 63 -3.77 -3.01 15.99
C PHE A 63 -3.76 -3.96 17.19
N SER A 64 -3.82 -5.24 16.89
CA SER A 64 -3.91 -6.35 17.81
C SER A 64 -3.19 -7.55 17.19
N SER A 65 -2.73 -8.47 18.03
CA SER A 65 -2.19 -9.76 17.56
C SER A 65 -3.23 -10.55 16.76
N ASN A 66 -2.75 -11.42 15.85
CA ASN A 66 -3.57 -12.36 15.05
C ASN A 66 -4.60 -11.70 14.12
N ALA A 67 -4.34 -10.47 13.71
CA ALA A 67 -5.13 -9.77 12.71
C ALA A 67 -4.26 -9.34 11.53
N LEU A 68 -4.84 -9.41 10.33
CA LEU A 68 -4.31 -8.79 9.13
C LEU A 68 -5.02 -7.46 8.90
N TYR A 69 -4.25 -6.45 8.50
CA TYR A 69 -4.77 -5.11 8.27
C TYR A 69 -4.75 -4.79 6.78
N ILE A 70 -5.73 -4.02 6.34
CA ILE A 70 -5.81 -3.47 4.98
C ILE A 70 -6.10 -1.98 5.14
N ILE A 71 -5.24 -1.14 4.60
CA ILE A 71 -5.40 0.31 4.55
C ILE A 71 -5.61 0.70 3.09
N ASP A 72 -6.73 1.37 2.81
CA ASP A 72 -7.11 1.83 1.47
C ASP A 72 -7.33 3.35 1.49
N PHE A 73 -6.25 4.10 1.23
CA PHE A 73 -6.18 5.56 1.22
C PHE A 73 -5.54 6.04 -0.09
N ASP A 74 -5.64 7.33 -0.38
CA ASP A 74 -4.89 7.93 -1.50
C ASP A 74 -3.40 7.60 -1.39
N SER A 75 -2.76 7.46 -2.55
CA SER A 75 -1.38 6.96 -2.70
C SER A 75 -0.37 7.64 -1.76
N SER A 76 -0.44 8.96 -1.69
CA SER A 76 0.42 9.81 -0.85
C SER A 76 0.21 9.56 0.65
N THR A 77 -1.05 9.47 1.10
CA THR A 77 -1.38 9.15 2.49
C THR A 77 -1.05 7.71 2.83
N ALA A 78 -1.31 6.78 1.92
CA ALA A 78 -1.04 5.36 2.09
C ALA A 78 0.46 5.09 2.33
N LEU A 79 1.35 5.78 1.59
CA LEU A 79 2.81 5.69 1.79
C LEU A 79 3.28 6.32 3.11
N ASP A 80 2.69 7.45 3.52
CA ASP A 80 2.98 8.05 4.83
C ASP A 80 2.60 7.09 5.97
N LEU A 81 1.41 6.49 5.89
CA LEU A 81 0.95 5.50 6.84
C LEU A 81 1.84 4.26 6.83
N ALA A 82 2.28 3.78 5.65
CA ALA A 82 3.18 2.64 5.53
C ALA A 82 4.49 2.85 6.31
N LEU A 83 5.12 4.03 6.15
CA LEU A 83 6.34 4.37 6.90
C LEU A 83 6.08 4.44 8.41
N LEU A 84 5.01 5.11 8.84
CA LEU A 84 4.65 5.25 10.26
C LEU A 84 4.33 3.89 10.91
N LEU A 85 3.61 3.02 10.21
CA LEU A 85 3.30 1.66 10.66
C LEU A 85 4.55 0.83 10.89
N ASN A 86 5.48 0.86 9.93
CA ASN A 86 6.75 0.17 10.04
C ASN A 86 7.55 0.70 11.25
N ASN A 87 7.75 2.02 11.29
CA ASN A 87 8.73 2.63 12.17
C ASN A 87 8.25 2.83 13.61
N GLU A 88 6.95 3.00 13.82
CA GLU A 88 6.37 3.40 15.11
C GLU A 88 5.42 2.35 15.70
N ALA A 89 4.86 1.46 14.88
CA ALA A 89 3.94 0.40 15.33
C ALA A 89 4.50 -1.02 15.20
N PHE A 90 5.68 -1.20 14.58
CA PHE A 90 6.24 -2.53 14.24
C PHE A 90 5.25 -3.36 13.41
N VAL A 91 4.48 -2.71 12.55
CA VAL A 91 3.55 -3.33 11.61
C VAL A 91 4.19 -3.23 10.24
N LYS A 92 4.50 -4.37 9.63
CA LYS A 92 5.18 -4.35 8.34
C LYS A 92 4.17 -4.04 7.21
N PRO A 93 4.38 -2.95 6.44
CA PRO A 93 3.54 -2.65 5.28
C PRO A 93 3.86 -3.59 4.11
N ILE A 94 2.82 -4.04 3.43
CA ILE A 94 2.86 -4.80 2.17
C ILE A 94 2.25 -3.90 1.10
N LEU A 95 3.08 -3.32 0.23
CA LEU A 95 2.57 -2.45 -0.84
C LEU A 95 1.93 -3.29 -1.94
N SER A 96 0.61 -3.17 -2.11
CA SER A 96 -0.14 -3.86 -3.17
C SER A 96 -0.57 -2.86 -4.25
N PHE A 97 0.40 -2.06 -4.71
CA PHE A 97 0.22 -1.12 -5.81
C PHE A 97 0.59 -1.80 -7.12
N ASN A 98 -0.33 -1.84 -8.09
CA ASN A 98 -0.09 -2.52 -9.37
C ASN A 98 -0.09 -1.58 -10.58
N HIS A 99 -0.14 -0.26 -10.37
CA HIS A 99 -0.04 0.70 -11.47
C HIS A 99 1.35 0.65 -12.13
N ILE A 100 1.36 1.08 -13.39
CA ILE A 100 2.56 1.36 -14.16
C ILE A 100 2.85 2.85 -14.06
N PHE A 101 4.00 3.25 -13.52
CA PHE A 101 4.40 4.65 -13.56
C PHE A 101 4.60 5.10 -15.00
N HIS A 102 3.86 6.12 -15.41
CA HIS A 102 3.92 6.71 -16.75
C HIS A 102 3.67 8.22 -16.68
N PRO A 103 4.42 9.08 -17.39
CA PRO A 103 4.28 10.54 -17.26
C PRO A 103 2.88 11.08 -17.59
N PHE A 104 2.14 10.32 -18.39
CA PHE A 104 0.75 10.60 -18.75
C PHE A 104 -0.24 9.63 -18.09
N GLY A 105 0.18 8.88 -17.07
CA GLY A 105 -0.66 7.97 -16.32
C GLY A 105 -1.83 8.68 -15.63
N ILE A 106 -2.90 7.93 -15.38
CA ILE A 106 -4.02 8.35 -14.54
C ILE A 106 -3.67 8.15 -13.07
N VAL A 107 -3.00 7.03 -12.75
CA VAL A 107 -2.61 6.60 -11.41
C VAL A 107 -1.11 6.74 -11.21
N GLY A 108 -0.69 7.11 -10.00
CA GLY A 108 0.71 7.26 -9.63
C GLY A 108 1.32 8.55 -10.17
N ASP A 109 1.54 9.50 -9.27
CA ASP A 109 2.15 10.79 -9.55
C ASP A 109 3.62 10.85 -9.09
N GLU A 110 4.30 11.96 -9.40
CA GLU A 110 5.70 12.16 -8.97
C GLU A 110 5.84 12.20 -7.45
N SER A 111 4.83 12.67 -6.71
CA SER A 111 4.81 12.68 -5.24
C SER A 111 4.81 11.26 -4.66
N MET A 112 3.99 10.37 -5.23
CA MET A 112 3.97 8.95 -4.89
C MET A 112 5.32 8.30 -5.22
N ALA A 113 5.86 8.55 -6.41
CA ALA A 113 7.17 8.05 -6.83
C ALA A 113 8.27 8.47 -5.85
N GLU A 114 8.32 9.77 -5.53
CA GLU A 114 9.29 10.35 -4.60
C GLU A 114 9.18 9.71 -3.20
N LYS A 115 7.98 9.59 -2.65
CA LYS A 115 7.74 8.92 -1.36
C LYS A 115 8.17 7.46 -1.39
N LEU A 116 7.82 6.71 -2.45
CA LEU A 116 8.20 5.31 -2.59
C LEU A 116 9.72 5.13 -2.56
N LEU A 117 10.44 6.01 -3.26
CA LEU A 117 11.89 6.03 -3.33
C LEU A 117 12.51 6.45 -1.98
N LEU A 118 12.18 7.62 -1.46
CA LEU A 118 12.86 8.20 -0.30
C LEU A 118 12.45 7.56 1.03
N TYR A 119 11.25 6.99 1.14
CA TYR A 119 10.87 6.26 2.35
C TYR A 119 11.58 4.92 2.45
N SER A 120 12.04 4.34 1.34
CA SER A 120 12.79 3.07 1.38
C SER A 120 14.04 3.16 2.25
N ASP A 121 14.76 4.28 2.20
CA ASP A 121 15.95 4.55 3.04
C ASP A 121 15.60 4.89 4.51
N LYS A 122 14.33 5.20 4.78
CA LYS A 122 13.83 5.57 6.12
C LYS A 122 13.17 4.39 6.84
N LEU A 123 12.94 3.27 6.17
CA LEU A 123 12.36 2.08 6.78
C LEU A 123 13.34 1.47 7.79
N LYS A 124 12.90 1.37 9.05
CA LYS A 124 13.62 0.61 10.08
C LYS A 124 13.50 -0.89 9.77
N VAL A 125 14.59 -1.63 9.97
CA VAL A 125 14.52 -3.10 10.07
C VAL A 125 13.77 -3.45 11.35
N ILE A 126 12.74 -4.28 11.25
CA ILE A 126 11.85 -4.60 12.37
C ILE A 126 11.64 -6.10 12.51
N LYS A 127 11.24 -6.53 13.70
CA LYS A 127 10.56 -7.81 13.88
C LYS A 127 9.05 -7.54 13.86
N PRO A 128 8.33 -7.87 12.78
CA PRO A 128 6.92 -7.50 12.64
C PRO A 128 6.06 -8.14 13.73
N LYS A 129 5.14 -7.36 14.29
CA LYS A 129 4.09 -7.85 15.20
C LYS A 129 2.77 -8.11 14.48
N ALA A 130 2.60 -7.50 13.31
CA ALA A 130 1.48 -7.66 12.41
C ALA A 130 1.90 -7.21 11.00
N TYR A 131 1.03 -7.49 10.03
CA TYR A 131 1.20 -7.12 8.63
C TYR A 131 0.02 -6.27 8.17
N CYS A 132 0.29 -5.30 7.29
CA CYS A 132 -0.73 -4.41 6.75
C CYS A 132 -0.58 -4.28 5.23
N PHE A 133 -1.58 -4.73 4.49
CA PHE A 133 -1.71 -4.43 3.07
C PHE A 133 -2.00 -2.94 2.90
N ILE A 134 -1.22 -2.28 2.06
CA ILE A 134 -1.35 -0.88 1.71
C ILE A 134 -1.87 -0.84 0.28
N LEU A 135 -3.10 -0.38 0.14
CA LEU A 135 -3.80 -0.23 -1.14
C LEU A 135 -3.85 1.26 -1.51
N ASP A 136 -3.81 1.51 -2.81
CA ASP A 136 -3.99 2.83 -3.39
C ASP A 136 -5.46 2.99 -3.75
N LYS A 137 -6.14 3.93 -3.09
CA LYS A 137 -7.55 4.23 -3.34
C LYS A 137 -7.80 4.78 -4.73
N GLU A 138 -6.79 5.41 -5.32
CA GLU A 138 -6.83 6.08 -6.61
C GLU A 138 -6.63 5.10 -7.79
N ARG A 139 -6.41 3.80 -7.49
CA ARG A 139 -6.18 2.72 -8.48
C ARG A 139 -7.18 2.65 -9.64
N TYR A 140 -8.42 3.06 -9.42
CA TYR A 140 -9.39 3.30 -10.49
C TYR A 140 -10.46 4.30 -10.05
N GLN A 141 -11.07 4.98 -11.02
CA GLN A 141 -12.23 5.84 -10.83
C GLN A 141 -13.43 5.22 -11.55
N GLU A 142 -14.55 5.04 -10.83
CA GLU A 142 -15.77 4.42 -11.38
C GLU A 142 -16.35 5.24 -12.54
N ASP A 143 -16.32 6.57 -12.41
CA ASP A 143 -16.87 7.51 -13.40
C ASP A 143 -15.78 8.20 -14.24
N TYR A 144 -14.71 7.48 -14.60
CA TYR A 144 -13.64 8.07 -15.41
C TYR A 144 -14.12 8.39 -16.84
N LEU A 145 -14.16 9.68 -17.18
CA LEU A 145 -14.33 10.12 -18.57
C LEU A 145 -13.02 9.94 -19.32
N VAL A 146 -13.04 9.18 -20.42
CA VAL A 146 -11.87 8.89 -21.24
C VAL A 146 -11.19 10.18 -21.70
N ASP A 147 -9.95 10.39 -21.26
CA ASP A 147 -9.04 11.39 -21.80
C ASP A 147 -8.00 10.70 -22.71
N TYR A 148 -8.10 10.94 -24.02
CA TYR A 148 -7.20 10.34 -25.01
C TYR A 148 -5.75 10.81 -24.89
N MET A 149 -5.48 11.86 -24.11
CA MET A 149 -4.12 12.31 -23.80
C MET A 149 -3.50 11.58 -22.61
N LYS A 150 -4.28 10.74 -21.92
CA LYS A 150 -3.84 9.99 -20.74
C LYS A 150 -3.64 8.51 -21.06
N PHE A 151 -2.59 7.94 -20.48
CA PHE A 151 -2.35 6.51 -20.47
C PHE A 151 -3.17 5.89 -19.36
N ASN A 152 -4.14 5.04 -19.73
CA ASN A 152 -4.98 4.36 -18.76
C ASN A 152 -4.21 3.21 -18.08
N ASN A 153 -3.61 3.52 -16.93
CA ASN A 153 -2.89 2.59 -16.06
C ASN A 153 -3.69 2.26 -14.78
N GLN A 154 -5.01 2.46 -14.81
CA GLN A 154 -5.90 2.05 -13.74
C GLN A 154 -5.90 0.53 -13.61
N TYR A 155 -6.16 0.03 -12.41
CA TYR A 155 -6.18 -1.38 -12.08
C TYR A 155 -7.14 -1.67 -10.93
N GLU A 156 -7.60 -2.92 -10.87
CA GLU A 156 -8.41 -3.45 -9.78
C GLU A 156 -7.58 -4.43 -8.95
N ILE A 157 -7.98 -4.60 -7.69
CA ILE A 157 -7.50 -5.70 -6.85
C ILE A 157 -8.25 -6.97 -7.22
N THR A 158 -7.53 -8.04 -7.54
CA THR A 158 -8.08 -9.36 -7.83
C THR A 158 -7.70 -10.36 -6.73
N GLU A 159 -8.08 -11.62 -6.91
CA GLU A 159 -7.75 -12.71 -5.99
C GLU A 159 -6.24 -12.97 -5.86
N GLU A 160 -5.41 -12.48 -6.79
CA GLU A 160 -3.95 -12.62 -6.74
C GLU A 160 -3.24 -11.56 -5.88
N GLU A 161 -3.94 -10.49 -5.50
CA GLU A 161 -3.37 -9.37 -4.74
C GLU A 161 -3.46 -9.56 -3.23
N LEU A 162 -4.45 -10.29 -2.75
CA LEU A 162 -4.76 -10.45 -1.33
C LEU A 162 -4.79 -11.94 -0.95
N PRO A 163 -4.41 -12.30 0.29
CA PRO A 163 -4.23 -13.69 0.68
C PRO A 163 -5.57 -14.44 0.74
N PRO A 164 -5.67 -15.63 0.15
CA PRO A 164 -6.87 -16.45 0.28
C PRO A 164 -7.01 -16.99 1.71
N VAL A 165 -8.18 -17.54 2.03
CA VAL A 165 -8.50 -18.00 3.40
C VAL A 165 -7.52 -19.06 3.89
N GLU A 166 -7.04 -19.92 3.01
CA GLU A 166 -6.08 -20.98 3.31
C GLU A 166 -4.77 -20.38 3.86
N VAL A 167 -4.26 -19.33 3.21
CA VAL A 167 -3.06 -18.61 3.66
C VAL A 167 -3.31 -17.92 5.00
N LEU A 168 -4.47 -17.30 5.18
CA LEU A 168 -4.83 -16.68 6.47
C LEU A 168 -4.87 -17.71 7.61
N GLN A 169 -5.39 -18.91 7.35
CA GLN A 169 -5.44 -20.01 8.32
C GLN A 169 -4.05 -20.52 8.68
N GLU A 170 -3.18 -20.74 7.69
CA GLU A 170 -1.78 -21.15 7.90
C GLU A 170 -1.02 -20.12 8.77
N LEU A 171 -1.28 -18.84 8.54
CA LEU A 171 -0.68 -17.73 9.28
C LEU A 171 -1.41 -17.42 10.61
N LYS A 172 -2.41 -18.21 10.99
CA LYS A 172 -3.20 -18.07 12.22
C LYS A 172 -3.84 -16.68 12.36
N VAL A 173 -4.22 -16.07 11.24
CA VAL A 173 -4.97 -14.81 11.20
C VAL A 173 -6.45 -15.12 11.45
N SER A 174 -6.99 -14.63 12.56
CA SER A 174 -8.39 -14.85 12.93
C SER A 174 -9.32 -13.71 12.49
N LYS A 175 -8.75 -12.54 12.15
CA LYS A 175 -9.49 -11.33 11.81
C LYS A 175 -8.80 -10.54 10.71
N VAL A 176 -9.57 -9.98 9.79
CA VAL A 176 -9.14 -8.96 8.85
C VAL A 176 -9.78 -7.62 9.23
N VAL A 177 -8.96 -6.57 9.33
CA VAL A 177 -9.41 -5.21 9.62
C VAL A 177 -9.15 -4.33 8.40
N TYR A 178 -10.23 -3.90 7.76
CA TYR A 178 -10.18 -2.96 6.63
C TYR A 178 -10.39 -1.53 7.13
N ILE A 179 -9.52 -0.62 6.71
CA ILE A 179 -9.45 0.76 7.19
C ILE A 179 -9.38 1.69 5.98
N SER A 180 -10.33 2.62 5.89
CA SER A 180 -10.47 3.54 4.75
C SER A 180 -11.03 4.87 5.20
N LYS A 181 -10.72 5.94 4.48
CA LYS A 181 -11.35 7.26 4.70
C LYS A 181 -12.83 7.24 4.33
N GLU A 182 -13.16 6.51 3.27
CA GLU A 182 -14.48 6.51 2.63
C GLU A 182 -15.07 5.10 2.57
N PHE A 183 -15.94 4.83 1.60
CA PHE A 183 -16.56 3.53 1.36
C PHE A 183 -15.54 2.45 0.95
N VAL A 184 -15.94 1.19 1.05
CA VAL A 184 -15.18 0.06 0.50
C VAL A 184 -15.37 0.04 -1.01
N LYS A 185 -14.28 0.13 -1.79
CA LYS A 185 -14.37 0.02 -3.26
C LYS A 185 -14.80 -1.39 -3.65
N GLU A 186 -15.49 -1.50 -4.79
CA GLU A 186 -16.16 -2.72 -5.23
C GLU A 186 -15.22 -3.93 -5.29
N ASP A 187 -14.02 -3.75 -5.85
CA ASP A 187 -13.00 -4.79 -5.96
C ASP A 187 -12.60 -5.39 -4.59
N VAL A 188 -12.34 -4.55 -3.59
CA VAL A 188 -12.02 -5.00 -2.22
C VAL A 188 -13.26 -5.55 -1.51
N LYS A 189 -14.45 -5.01 -1.81
CA LYS A 189 -15.70 -5.49 -1.22
C LYS A 189 -15.92 -6.97 -1.52
N TYR A 190 -15.68 -7.41 -2.76
CA TYR A 190 -15.77 -8.83 -3.12
C TYR A 190 -14.83 -9.70 -2.28
N TYR A 191 -13.59 -9.28 -2.07
CA TYR A 191 -12.65 -9.99 -1.21
C TYR A 191 -13.15 -10.06 0.25
N LEU A 192 -13.62 -8.95 0.82
CA LEU A 192 -14.16 -8.94 2.19
C LEU A 192 -15.41 -9.82 2.34
N GLU A 193 -16.27 -9.89 1.33
CA GLU A 193 -17.43 -10.77 1.30
C GLU A 193 -17.04 -12.25 1.19
N TYR A 194 -16.04 -12.57 0.35
CA TYR A 194 -15.44 -13.90 0.28
C TYR A 194 -14.89 -14.35 1.64
N LEU A 195 -14.17 -13.48 2.36
CA LEU A 195 -13.68 -13.78 3.71
C LEU A 195 -14.82 -14.07 4.69
N LYS A 196 -15.88 -13.25 4.68
CA LYS A 196 -17.06 -13.43 5.54
C LYS A 196 -17.77 -14.77 5.24
N ALA A 197 -17.93 -15.12 3.96
CA ALA A 197 -18.53 -16.38 3.54
C ALA A 197 -17.74 -17.60 4.04
N ASN A 198 -16.43 -17.45 4.19
CA ASN A 198 -15.51 -18.46 4.71
C ASN A 198 -15.23 -18.33 6.22
N LYS A 199 -16.10 -17.63 6.96
CA LYS A 199 -16.08 -17.52 8.43
C LYS A 199 -14.85 -16.80 9.00
N VAL A 200 -14.14 -15.99 8.20
CA VAL A 200 -13.13 -15.07 8.71
C VAL A 200 -13.82 -13.83 9.28
N ILE A 201 -13.40 -13.37 10.46
CA ILE A 201 -13.95 -12.16 11.07
C ILE A 201 -13.46 -10.96 10.26
N VAL A 202 -14.38 -10.17 9.71
CA VAL A 202 -14.06 -8.93 9.00
C VAL A 202 -14.58 -7.74 9.78
N GLN A 203 -13.70 -6.77 10.04
CA GLN A 203 -14.02 -5.50 10.70
C GLN A 203 -13.71 -4.35 9.74
N GLU A 204 -14.71 -3.52 9.42
CA GLU A 204 -14.55 -2.34 8.58
C GLU A 204 -14.52 -1.08 9.47
N ILE A 205 -13.50 -0.23 9.30
CA ILE A 205 -13.34 1.03 10.01
C ILE A 205 -13.23 2.15 8.99
N LEU A 206 -14.30 2.94 8.88
CA LEU A 206 -14.45 3.98 7.87
C LEU A 206 -14.47 5.38 8.51
N LYS A 207 -14.33 6.44 7.71
CA LYS A 207 -14.45 7.86 8.11
C LYS A 207 -13.31 8.37 9.01
N PHE A 208 -12.09 8.34 8.46
CA PHE A 208 -10.91 8.96 9.09
C PHE A 208 -10.72 10.42 8.72
#